data_AF-A0A5C4SUP6-F1
#
_entry.id   AF-A0A5C4SUP6-F1
#
_cell.length_a   1.000
_cell.length_b   1.000
_cell.length_c   1.000
_cell.angle_alpha   90.00
_cell.angle_beta   90.00
_cell.angle_gamma   90.00
#
_symmetry.space_group_name_H-M   'P 1'
#
loop_
_entity.id
_entity.type
_entity.pdbx_description
1 polymer ?
#
loop_
_entity_poly.entity_id
_entity_poly.type
_entity_poly.pdbx_seq_one_letter_code
_entity_poly.pdbx_strand_id
1 'polypeptide(L)'
;KFEYDMTELIKKHNFDLTRLEPSTVDAVRALSKGALYALPFKMNVLSLMYNKDLFDKFGVPYPKDGMTWDETYELAKTMTRKEGETQYRGFISQSYNLAWMNQMSLGFADPKTDKPLFYSDDRWGQYVRSMNRFYEIPGNALAETTFRAVSNAFLVNKVAAMYAYTIPTTKQDVNWDMVSLPEFTNLRGVGSQAMLTLAYITSISKHKDAAFEAIAYMTSDEYQMNISKQALGLPVVKTQAVKDAFGIENPNLQGKNLKSLT
;
A
#
# COMPACT_ATOMS: atom_id res chain seq x y z
N LYS A 1 -3.48 18.64 -23.19
CA LYS A 1 -3.59 18.47 -21.72
C LYS A 1 -5.04 18.17 -21.39
N PHE A 2 -5.32 16.99 -20.85
CA PHE A 2 -6.67 16.52 -20.55
C PHE A 2 -7.08 16.86 -19.12
N GLU A 3 -6.14 17.25 -18.26
CA GLU A 3 -6.37 17.66 -16.88
C GLU A 3 -7.08 19.03 -16.80
N TYR A 4 -8.05 19.15 -15.89
CA TYR A 4 -8.76 20.39 -15.57
C TYR A 4 -8.49 20.78 -14.11
N ASP A 5 -8.01 22.00 -13.86
CA ASP A 5 -7.75 22.48 -12.50
C ASP A 5 -9.08 22.71 -11.78
N MET A 6 -9.36 21.90 -10.76
CA MET A 6 -10.62 21.94 -10.02
C MET A 6 -10.64 23.01 -8.92
N THR A 7 -9.59 23.82 -8.77
CA THR A 7 -9.49 24.84 -7.71
C THR A 7 -10.70 25.78 -7.66
N GLU A 8 -11.21 26.23 -8.82
CA GLU A 8 -12.39 27.09 -8.87
C GLU A 8 -13.69 26.34 -8.55
N LEU A 9 -13.79 25.04 -8.89
CA LEU A 9 -14.94 24.21 -8.51
C LEU A 9 -14.94 23.94 -7.01
N ILE A 10 -13.77 23.68 -6.40
CA ILE A 10 -13.61 23.51 -4.95
C ILE A 10 -14.13 24.75 -4.22
N LYS A 11 -13.75 25.96 -4.67
CA LYS A 11 -14.24 27.22 -4.08
C LYS A 11 -15.74 27.39 -4.31
N LYS A 12 -16.22 27.23 -5.54
CA LYS A 12 -17.62 27.42 -5.92
C LYS A 12 -18.57 26.54 -5.11
N HIS A 13 -18.19 25.29 -4.88
CA HIS A 13 -18.97 24.30 -4.14
C HIS A 13 -18.70 24.31 -2.64
N ASN A 14 -17.87 25.24 -2.13
CA ASN A 14 -17.43 25.31 -0.74
C ASN A 14 -16.91 23.95 -0.23
N PHE A 15 -16.18 23.22 -1.07
CA PHE A 15 -15.71 21.89 -0.72
C PHE A 15 -14.59 21.98 0.31
N ASP A 16 -14.83 21.40 1.49
CA ASP A 16 -13.86 21.36 2.58
C ASP A 16 -12.78 20.32 2.31
N LEU A 17 -11.62 20.76 1.82
CA LEU A 17 -10.44 19.90 1.63
C LEU A 17 -9.88 19.35 2.95
N THR A 18 -10.15 20.00 4.09
CA THR A 18 -9.57 19.62 5.38
C THR A 18 -10.19 18.35 5.94
N ARG A 19 -11.34 17.91 5.42
CA ARG A 19 -11.94 16.61 5.73
C ARG A 19 -11.12 15.43 5.24
N LEU A 20 -10.31 15.63 4.20
CA LEU A 20 -9.48 14.60 3.60
C LEU A 20 -8.17 14.47 4.37
N GLU A 21 -7.59 13.29 4.33
CA GLU A 21 -6.26 13.02 4.88
C GLU A 21 -5.23 13.98 4.24
N PRO A 22 -4.48 14.79 5.02
CA PRO A 22 -3.65 15.86 4.47
C PRO A 22 -2.58 15.33 3.51
N SER A 23 -1.97 14.19 3.86
CA SER A 23 -0.97 13.51 3.04
C SER A 23 -1.48 13.15 1.65
N THR A 24 -2.78 12.85 1.51
CA THR A 24 -3.39 12.50 0.22
C THR A 24 -3.57 13.74 -0.66
N VAL A 25 -3.97 14.87 -0.08
CA VAL A 25 -4.13 16.14 -0.79
C VAL A 25 -2.77 16.70 -1.20
N ASP A 26 -1.78 16.61 -0.32
CA ASP A 26 -0.42 17.07 -0.58
C ASP A 26 0.26 16.24 -1.67
N ALA A 27 0.03 14.92 -1.70
CA ALA A 27 0.48 14.07 -2.80
C ALA A 27 -0.12 14.50 -4.15
N VAL A 28 -1.42 14.82 -4.21
CA VAL A 28 -2.04 15.34 -5.45
C VAL A 28 -1.40 16.66 -5.90
N ARG A 29 -1.17 17.59 -4.96
CA ARG A 29 -0.52 18.88 -5.27
C ARG A 29 0.89 18.69 -5.78
N ALA A 30 1.66 17.78 -5.17
CA ALA A 30 3.03 17.47 -5.59
C ALA A 30 3.07 16.94 -7.03
N LEU A 31 2.15 16.04 -7.39
CA LEU A 31 1.99 15.52 -8.75
C LEU A 31 1.56 16.58 -9.77
N SER A 32 0.92 17.65 -9.29
CA SER A 32 0.25 18.66 -10.11
C SER A 32 0.96 20.02 -10.11
N LYS A 33 2.22 20.10 -9.65
CA LYS A 33 2.99 21.34 -9.51
C LYS A 33 2.21 22.44 -8.74
N GLY A 34 1.45 22.05 -7.72
CA GLY A 34 0.66 22.94 -6.86
C GLY A 34 -0.82 23.06 -7.22
N ALA A 35 -1.25 22.65 -8.41
CA ALA A 35 -2.67 22.64 -8.80
C ALA A 35 -3.44 21.46 -8.17
N LEU A 36 -4.77 21.47 -8.26
CA LEU A 36 -5.64 20.37 -7.84
C LEU A 36 -6.40 19.80 -9.04
N TYR A 37 -5.70 18.99 -9.83
CA TYR A 37 -6.29 18.33 -11.01
C TYR A 37 -7.15 17.12 -10.67
N ALA A 38 -7.03 16.58 -9.45
CA ALA A 38 -7.78 15.43 -8.99
C ALA A 38 -8.13 15.53 -7.51
N LEU A 39 -9.05 14.70 -7.04
CA LEU A 39 -9.23 14.42 -5.61
C LEU A 39 -9.05 12.92 -5.36
N PRO A 40 -8.36 12.53 -4.28
CA PRO A 40 -8.30 11.14 -3.88
C PRO A 40 -9.66 10.72 -3.32
N PHE A 41 -10.10 9.51 -3.63
CA PHE A 41 -11.34 8.94 -3.06
C PHE A 41 -11.13 7.56 -2.44
N LYS A 42 -9.96 6.97 -2.64
CA LYS A 42 -9.56 5.70 -2.05
C LYS A 42 -8.05 5.66 -1.94
N MET A 43 -7.53 5.02 -0.91
CA MET A 43 -6.12 4.65 -0.84
C MET A 43 -5.92 3.18 -0.53
N ASN A 44 -4.72 2.68 -0.81
CA ASN A 44 -4.25 1.39 -0.30
C ASN A 44 -2.88 1.62 0.35
N VAL A 45 -2.59 0.89 1.41
CA VAL A 45 -1.27 0.86 2.06
C VAL A 45 -0.71 -0.55 2.00
N LEU A 46 0.60 -0.68 2.15
CA LEU A 46 1.24 -1.98 2.24
C LEU A 46 1.11 -2.54 3.66
N SER A 47 1.14 -3.86 3.75
CA SER A 47 1.19 -4.64 4.98
C SER A 47 2.19 -5.79 4.83
N LEU A 48 2.54 -6.45 5.93
CA LEU A 48 3.23 -7.74 5.87
C LEU A 48 2.23 -8.86 6.12
N MET A 49 1.76 -9.49 5.05
CA MET A 49 0.98 -10.72 5.17
C MET A 49 1.90 -11.88 5.49
N TYR A 50 1.41 -12.85 6.26
CA TYR A 50 2.14 -14.08 6.57
C TYR A 50 1.25 -15.31 6.49
N ASN A 51 1.83 -16.43 6.07
CA ASN A 51 1.15 -17.72 5.94
C ASN A 51 1.30 -18.52 7.24
N LYS A 52 0.22 -18.57 8.04
CA LYS A 52 0.19 -19.19 9.36
C LYS A 52 0.62 -20.65 9.32
N ASP A 53 0.18 -21.40 8.30
CA ASP A 53 0.52 -22.83 8.16
C ASP A 53 2.03 -23.06 8.06
N LEU A 54 2.77 -22.16 7.39
CA LEU A 54 4.23 -22.28 7.29
C LEU A 54 4.94 -21.96 8.60
N PHE A 55 4.45 -20.95 9.33
CA PHE A 55 4.98 -20.61 10.65
C PHE A 55 4.74 -21.75 11.66
N ASP A 56 3.52 -22.31 11.67
CA ASP A 56 3.15 -23.45 12.50
C ASP A 56 3.98 -24.69 12.14
N LYS A 57 4.10 -25.00 10.85
CA LYS A 57 4.89 -26.12 10.34
C LYS A 57 6.35 -26.05 10.79
N PHE A 58 6.95 -24.86 10.76
CA PHE A 58 8.36 -24.68 11.11
C PHE A 58 8.62 -24.37 12.58
N GLY A 59 7.57 -24.27 13.40
CA GLY A 59 7.67 -23.96 14.82
C GLY A 59 8.24 -22.56 15.09
N VAL A 60 7.98 -21.61 14.20
CA VAL A 60 8.49 -20.23 14.29
C VAL A 60 7.35 -19.31 14.75
N PRO A 61 7.57 -18.44 15.76
CA PRO A 61 6.57 -17.47 16.17
C PRO A 61 6.15 -16.53 15.03
N TYR A 62 4.87 -16.14 15.01
CA TYR A 62 4.33 -15.21 14.02
C TYR A 62 5.02 -13.83 14.11
N PRO A 63 5.10 -13.09 12.99
CA PRO A 63 5.53 -11.71 13.04
C PRO A 63 4.54 -10.87 13.86
N LYS A 64 5.00 -9.70 14.33
CA LYS A 64 4.21 -8.78 15.16
C LYS A 64 4.24 -7.37 14.57
N ASP A 65 3.24 -6.57 14.94
CA ASP A 65 3.22 -5.15 14.59
C ASP A 65 4.47 -4.42 15.10
N GLY A 66 4.91 -3.45 14.31
CA GLY A 66 6.10 -2.65 14.60
C GLY A 66 7.41 -3.42 14.49
N MET A 67 7.49 -4.55 13.77
CA MET A 67 8.80 -5.11 13.41
C MET A 67 9.59 -4.15 12.51
N THR A 68 10.91 -4.16 12.64
CA THR A 68 11.81 -3.46 11.73
C THR A 68 12.12 -4.31 10.50
N TRP A 69 12.54 -3.67 9.40
CA TRP A 69 13.06 -4.39 8.24
C TRP A 69 14.24 -5.32 8.56
N ASP A 70 15.03 -5.02 9.60
CA ASP A 70 16.13 -5.85 10.09
C ASP A 70 15.62 -7.11 10.81
N GLU A 71 14.65 -6.96 11.71
CA GLU A 71 14.01 -8.10 12.38
C GLU A 71 13.26 -8.99 11.38
N THR A 72 12.55 -8.39 10.41
CA THR A 72 11.88 -9.14 9.35
C THR A 72 12.88 -9.86 8.45
N TYR A 73 14.06 -9.30 8.21
CA TYR A 73 15.13 -9.95 7.46
C TYR A 73 15.67 -11.20 8.17
N GLU A 74 15.92 -11.12 9.47
CA GLU A 74 16.34 -12.29 10.25
C GLU A 74 15.24 -13.36 10.29
N LEU A 75 13.98 -12.96 10.43
CA LEU A 75 12.85 -13.88 10.34
C LEU A 75 12.76 -14.53 8.95
N ALA A 76 12.98 -13.77 7.87
CA ALA A 76 12.99 -14.29 6.51
C ALA A 76 14.11 -15.32 6.30
N LYS A 77 15.29 -15.13 6.91
CA LYS A 77 16.36 -16.13 6.89
C LYS A 77 15.92 -17.44 7.55
N THR A 78 15.29 -17.36 8.72
CA THR A 78 14.78 -18.54 9.44
C THR A 78 13.69 -19.29 8.65
N MET A 79 12.85 -18.54 7.93
CA MET A 79 11.72 -19.09 7.15
C MET A 79 12.11 -19.56 5.75
N THR A 80 13.28 -19.16 5.23
CA THR A 80 13.78 -19.65 3.94
C THR A 80 14.36 -21.05 4.13
N ARG A 81 13.67 -22.05 3.57
CA ARG A 81 14.00 -23.47 3.78
C ARG A 81 13.77 -24.29 2.53
N LYS A 82 14.51 -25.38 2.40
CA LYS A 82 14.26 -26.41 1.40
C LYS A 82 13.87 -27.70 2.11
N GLU A 83 12.72 -28.26 1.77
CA GLU A 83 12.31 -29.59 2.24
C GLU A 83 11.94 -30.45 1.03
N GLY A 84 12.69 -31.53 0.84
CA GLY A 84 12.62 -32.33 -0.38
C GLY A 84 12.88 -31.47 -1.62
N GLU A 85 11.93 -31.49 -2.55
CA GLU A 85 11.99 -30.68 -3.78
C GLU A 85 11.37 -29.29 -3.61
N THR A 86 10.66 -29.04 -2.51
CA THR A 86 9.97 -27.77 -2.28
C THR A 86 10.92 -26.74 -1.67
N GLN A 87 11.02 -25.60 -2.33
CA GLN A 87 11.76 -24.44 -1.84
C GLN A 87 10.78 -23.40 -1.28
N TYR A 88 10.84 -23.21 0.03
CA TYR A 88 10.11 -22.18 0.74
C TYR A 88 10.91 -20.87 0.76
N ARG A 89 10.20 -19.75 0.59
CA ARG A 89 10.76 -18.41 0.58
C ARG A 89 10.34 -17.70 1.86
N GLY A 90 11.29 -17.19 2.63
CA GLY A 90 10.98 -16.48 3.87
C GLY A 90 10.28 -15.15 3.64
N PHE A 91 10.61 -14.45 2.55
CA PHE A 91 10.03 -13.15 2.23
C PHE A 91 9.93 -12.94 0.72
N ILE A 92 8.79 -12.42 0.29
CA ILE A 92 8.60 -11.95 -1.08
C ILE A 92 7.95 -10.56 -1.08
N SER A 93 8.10 -9.85 -2.18
CA SER A 93 7.43 -8.57 -2.42
C SER A 93 7.31 -8.31 -3.92
N GLN A 94 6.43 -7.37 -4.29
CA GLN A 94 6.46 -6.77 -5.62
C GLN A 94 7.38 -5.54 -5.59
N SER A 95 8.63 -5.69 -6.00
CA SER A 95 9.68 -4.67 -5.82
C SER A 95 9.30 -3.29 -6.36
N TYR A 96 8.58 -3.23 -7.48
CA TYR A 96 8.05 -1.97 -8.02
C TYR A 96 7.07 -1.30 -7.05
N ASN A 97 6.08 -2.04 -6.54
CA ASN A 97 5.08 -1.48 -5.63
C ASN A 97 5.68 -1.13 -4.27
N LEU A 98 6.63 -1.94 -3.77
CA LEU A 98 7.36 -1.62 -2.53
C LEU A 98 8.16 -0.32 -2.70
N ALA A 99 8.85 -0.15 -3.83
CA ALA A 99 9.58 1.08 -4.15
C ALA A 99 8.65 2.27 -4.37
N TRP A 100 7.51 2.09 -5.03
CA TRP A 100 6.53 3.15 -5.27
C TRP A 100 5.89 3.65 -3.97
N MET A 101 5.59 2.73 -3.06
CA MET A 101 4.94 3.00 -1.79
C MET A 101 5.94 3.09 -0.63
N ASN A 102 7.22 3.38 -0.90
CA ASN A 102 8.28 3.28 0.11
C ASN A 102 8.05 4.22 1.30
N GLN A 103 8.40 3.76 2.51
CA GLN A 103 8.26 4.48 3.79
C GLN A 103 9.13 5.74 3.87
N MET A 104 10.21 5.82 3.09
CA MET A 104 11.16 6.94 3.08
C MET A 104 10.68 8.15 2.27
N SER A 105 9.49 8.07 1.66
CA SER A 105 8.93 9.08 0.76
C SER A 105 9.88 9.45 -0.40
N LEU A 106 10.65 8.47 -0.90
CA LEU A 106 11.54 8.68 -2.03
C LEU A 106 10.74 8.85 -3.31
N GLY A 107 10.99 9.95 -4.02
CA GLY A 107 10.50 10.16 -5.38
C GLY A 107 11.42 9.52 -6.41
N PHE A 108 10.88 9.23 -7.60
CA PHE A 108 11.67 8.68 -8.72
C PHE A 108 12.34 9.77 -9.56
N ALA A 109 11.74 10.96 -9.64
CA ALA A 109 12.24 12.10 -10.40
C ALA A 109 12.07 13.40 -9.61
N ASP A 110 12.99 14.33 -9.81
CA ASP A 110 12.92 15.66 -9.22
C ASP A 110 11.79 16.46 -9.89
N PRO A 111 10.82 17.00 -9.15
CA PRO A 111 9.64 17.64 -9.73
C PRO A 111 9.94 18.96 -10.45
N LYS A 112 11.12 19.55 -10.26
CA LYS A 112 11.55 20.81 -10.90
C LYS A 112 12.33 20.54 -12.18
N THR A 113 13.22 19.55 -12.16
CA THR A 113 14.19 19.28 -13.23
C THR A 113 13.86 18.06 -14.07
N ASP A 114 12.92 17.23 -13.62
CA ASP A 114 12.52 15.95 -14.23
C ASP A 114 13.67 14.93 -14.35
N LYS A 115 14.76 15.15 -13.60
CA LYS A 115 15.91 14.25 -13.57
C LYS A 115 15.67 13.10 -12.60
N PRO A 116 16.14 11.88 -12.91
CA PRO A 116 16.03 10.74 -11.99
C PRO A 116 16.70 11.02 -10.64
N LEU A 117 16.01 10.68 -9.54
CA LEU A 117 16.54 10.82 -8.18
C LEU A 117 17.37 9.63 -7.72
N PHE A 118 17.36 8.52 -8.46
CA PHE A 118 18.01 7.27 -8.08
C PHE A 118 19.53 7.43 -7.84
N TYR A 119 20.18 8.34 -8.56
CA TYR A 119 21.63 8.60 -8.44
C TYR A 119 21.98 9.83 -7.62
N SER A 120 21.02 10.72 -7.32
CA SER A 120 21.25 12.00 -6.67
C SER A 120 20.70 12.09 -5.25
N ASP A 121 19.83 11.17 -4.85
CA ASP A 121 19.34 11.02 -3.49
C ASP A 121 19.91 9.74 -2.87
N ASP A 122 20.92 9.89 -2.01
CA ASP A 122 21.66 8.78 -1.39
C ASP A 122 20.77 7.80 -0.61
N ARG A 123 19.57 8.23 -0.20
CA ARG A 123 18.59 7.38 0.48
C ARG A 123 18.10 6.24 -0.42
N TRP A 124 18.10 6.40 -1.75
CA TRP A 124 17.80 5.30 -2.67
C TRP A 124 18.79 4.14 -2.51
N GLY A 125 20.08 4.44 -2.33
CA GLY A 125 21.09 3.41 -2.09
C GLY A 125 20.82 2.62 -0.80
N GLN A 126 20.43 3.31 0.28
CA GLN A 126 20.03 2.66 1.53
C GLN A 126 18.80 1.77 1.32
N TYR A 127 17.74 2.32 0.72
CA TYR A 127 16.50 1.61 0.45
C TYR A 127 16.73 0.34 -0.37
N VAL A 128 17.44 0.45 -1.50
CA VAL A 128 17.70 -0.68 -2.40
C VAL A 128 18.51 -1.77 -1.69
N ARG A 129 19.54 -1.43 -0.93
CA ARG A 129 20.31 -2.43 -0.15
C ARG A 129 19.43 -3.14 0.88
N SER A 130 18.62 -2.39 1.62
CA SER A 130 17.71 -2.95 2.62
C SER A 130 16.67 -3.89 2.04
N MET A 131 16.17 -3.62 0.83
CA MET A 131 15.20 -4.50 0.16
C MET A 131 15.88 -5.68 -0.57
N ASN A 132 17.00 -5.45 -1.26
CA ASN A 132 17.67 -6.47 -2.07
C ASN A 132 18.29 -7.60 -1.22
N ARG A 133 18.77 -7.30 -0.01
CA ARG A 133 19.36 -8.34 0.87
C ARG A 133 18.43 -9.52 1.12
N PHE A 134 17.10 -9.32 1.10
CA PHE A 134 16.14 -10.42 1.24
C PHE A 134 16.29 -11.45 0.11
N TYR A 135 16.57 -11.00 -1.11
CA TYR A 135 16.75 -11.88 -2.28
C TYR A 135 18.16 -12.47 -2.37
N GLU A 136 19.11 -11.96 -1.57
CA GLU A 136 20.45 -12.53 -1.39
C GLU A 136 20.47 -13.68 -0.38
N ILE A 137 19.39 -13.85 0.42
CA ILE A 137 19.25 -15.04 1.29
C ILE A 137 19.27 -16.29 0.40
N PRO A 138 20.17 -17.27 0.67
CA PRO A 138 20.25 -18.49 -0.13
C PRO A 138 18.91 -19.20 -0.20
N GLY A 139 18.38 -19.37 -1.41
CA GLY A 139 17.07 -19.99 -1.62
C GLY A 139 15.86 -19.08 -1.35
N ASN A 140 16.01 -17.77 -1.20
CA ASN A 140 14.86 -16.85 -1.14
C ASN A 140 14.55 -16.15 -2.48
N ALA A 141 15.53 -16.08 -3.40
CA ALA A 141 15.32 -15.49 -4.72
C ALA A 141 14.14 -16.12 -5.47
N LEU A 142 13.29 -15.27 -6.05
CA LEU A 142 12.18 -15.65 -6.93
C LEU A 142 12.63 -15.52 -8.39
N ALA A 143 12.27 -16.51 -9.21
CA ALA A 143 12.51 -16.47 -10.66
C ALA A 143 11.37 -15.75 -11.40
N GLU A 144 10.24 -15.56 -10.71
CA GLU A 144 9.01 -14.96 -11.20
C GLU A 144 9.20 -13.46 -11.49
N THR A 145 8.88 -13.06 -12.72
CA THR A 145 9.06 -11.66 -13.17
C THR A 145 7.76 -10.88 -13.31
N THR A 146 6.60 -11.52 -13.14
CA THR A 146 5.29 -10.87 -13.25
C THR A 146 4.64 -10.70 -11.89
N PHE A 147 3.90 -9.59 -11.69
CA PHE A 147 3.17 -9.33 -10.45
C PHE A 147 2.23 -10.48 -10.06
N ARG A 148 1.54 -11.09 -11.05
CA ARG A 148 0.67 -12.24 -10.81
C ARG A 148 1.45 -13.46 -10.31
N ALA A 149 2.58 -13.78 -10.94
CA ALA A 149 3.39 -14.93 -10.53
C ALA A 149 3.97 -14.76 -9.13
N VAL A 150 4.44 -13.55 -8.79
CA VAL A 150 4.90 -13.21 -7.43
C VAL A 150 3.76 -13.39 -6.41
N SER A 151 2.57 -12.83 -6.67
CA SER A 151 1.42 -13.01 -5.78
C SER A 151 1.02 -14.48 -5.63
N ASN A 152 1.08 -15.27 -6.70
CA ASN A 152 0.74 -16.69 -6.68
C ASN A 152 1.69 -17.51 -5.80
N ALA A 153 2.96 -17.11 -5.64
CA ALA A 153 3.89 -17.78 -4.72
C ALA A 153 3.37 -17.80 -3.27
N PHE A 154 2.64 -16.76 -2.85
CA PHE A 154 2.00 -16.67 -1.54
C PHE A 154 0.55 -17.20 -1.55
N LEU A 155 -0.28 -16.69 -2.45
CA LEU A 155 -1.74 -16.91 -2.42
C LEU A 155 -2.17 -18.31 -2.91
N VAL A 156 -1.43 -18.87 -3.88
CA VAL A 156 -1.83 -20.09 -4.60
C VAL A 156 -0.90 -21.25 -4.26
N ASN A 157 0.41 -21.06 -4.50
CA ASN A 157 1.42 -22.08 -4.32
C ASN A 157 1.77 -22.28 -2.83
N LYS A 158 1.48 -21.27 -1.99
CA LYS A 158 1.69 -21.30 -0.53
C LYS A 158 3.14 -21.62 -0.13
N VAL A 159 4.11 -21.19 -0.95
CA VAL A 159 5.56 -21.42 -0.72
C VAL A 159 6.27 -20.21 -0.11
N ALA A 160 5.62 -19.04 -0.05
CA ALA A 160 6.14 -17.86 0.61
C ALA A 160 5.59 -17.72 2.03
N ALA A 161 6.48 -17.55 3.01
CA ALA A 161 6.11 -17.36 4.41
C ALA A 161 5.58 -15.95 4.69
N MET A 162 6.22 -14.92 4.14
CA MET A 162 5.81 -13.52 4.30
C MET A 162 5.73 -12.82 2.94
N TYR A 163 4.75 -11.92 2.78
CA TYR A 163 4.54 -11.15 1.58
C TYR A 163 4.23 -9.68 1.91
N ALA A 164 5.16 -8.78 1.56
CA ALA A 164 4.94 -7.34 1.67
C ALA A 164 4.13 -6.81 0.48
N TYR A 165 2.82 -6.61 0.69
CA TYR A 165 1.91 -6.12 -0.32
C TYR A 165 0.60 -5.56 0.29
N THR A 166 -0.29 -5.08 -0.57
CA THR A 166 -1.67 -4.78 -0.19
C THR A 166 -2.44 -6.08 0.05
N ILE A 167 -3.44 -6.05 0.93
CA ILE A 167 -4.22 -7.25 1.21
C ILE A 167 -5.22 -7.63 0.13
N PRO A 168 -5.46 -8.93 -0.05
CA PRO A 168 -6.60 -9.40 -0.81
C PRO A 168 -7.89 -9.13 -0.04
N THR A 169 -8.91 -8.64 -0.74
CA THR A 169 -10.24 -8.38 -0.20
C THR A 169 -11.27 -9.41 -0.67
N THR A 170 -10.81 -10.37 -1.48
CA THR A 170 -11.56 -11.52 -1.98
C THR A 170 -11.10 -12.79 -1.29
N LYS A 171 -11.92 -13.85 -1.36
CA LYS A 171 -11.61 -15.15 -0.77
C LYS A 171 -10.24 -15.68 -1.25
N GLN A 172 -9.43 -16.13 -0.31
CA GLN A 172 -8.15 -16.79 -0.55
C GLN A 172 -8.11 -18.13 0.18
N ASP A 173 -7.46 -19.13 -0.41
CA ASP A 173 -7.33 -20.47 0.17
C ASP A 173 -6.10 -20.63 1.09
N VAL A 174 -5.19 -19.65 1.11
CA VAL A 174 -4.06 -19.62 2.05
C VAL A 174 -4.57 -19.27 3.46
N ASN A 175 -4.06 -19.94 4.49
CA ASN A 175 -4.32 -19.58 5.87
C ASN A 175 -3.39 -18.45 6.29
N TRP A 176 -3.83 -17.20 6.12
CA TRP A 176 -2.99 -16.03 6.30
C TRP A 176 -3.50 -15.10 7.41
N ASP A 177 -2.62 -14.26 7.90
CA ASP A 177 -2.96 -13.04 8.65
C ASP A 177 -1.92 -11.96 8.31
N MET A 178 -2.00 -10.80 8.95
CA MET A 178 -1.12 -9.68 8.66
C MET A 178 -0.59 -8.97 9.91
N VAL A 179 0.48 -8.23 9.70
CA VAL A 179 0.93 -7.18 10.60
C VAL A 179 1.26 -5.93 9.78
N SER A 180 1.55 -4.83 10.47
CA SER A 180 2.04 -3.59 9.89
C SER A 180 3.23 -3.87 8.96
N LEU A 181 3.35 -3.11 7.87
CA LEU A 181 4.58 -3.17 7.08
C LEU A 181 5.79 -2.93 7.99
N PRO A 182 6.93 -3.64 7.81
CA PRO A 182 8.09 -3.40 8.62
C PRO A 182 8.60 -1.98 8.47
N GLU A 183 9.20 -1.46 9.53
CA GLU A 183 9.66 -0.08 9.58
C GLU A 183 11.18 -0.01 9.47
N PHE A 184 11.70 1.04 8.87
CA PHE A 184 13.10 1.38 9.06
C PHE A 184 13.34 1.84 10.50
N THR A 185 14.45 1.40 11.10
CA THR A 185 14.81 1.73 12.49
C THR A 185 14.86 3.23 12.76
N ASN A 186 15.19 4.04 11.75
CA ASN A 186 15.22 5.50 11.82
C ASN A 186 13.88 6.19 11.44
N LEU A 187 12.84 5.44 11.08
CA LEU A 187 11.51 5.93 10.68
C LEU A 187 10.39 5.19 11.44
N ARG A 188 10.59 4.96 12.73
CA ARG A 188 9.61 4.24 13.57
C ARG A 188 8.26 4.95 13.62
N GLY A 189 7.18 4.19 13.53
CA GLY A 189 5.81 4.71 13.52
C GLY A 189 5.39 5.45 12.24
N VAL A 190 6.24 5.49 11.21
CA VAL A 190 5.91 6.07 9.91
C VAL A 190 5.46 4.94 8.98
N GLY A 191 4.25 5.02 8.41
CA GLY A 191 3.74 4.01 7.48
C GLY A 191 4.36 4.10 6.07
N SER A 192 4.01 3.14 5.22
CA SER A 192 4.31 3.21 3.79
C SER A 192 3.61 4.41 3.15
N GLN A 193 4.13 4.93 2.03
CA GLN A 193 3.33 5.83 1.20
C GLN A 193 2.06 5.12 0.74
N ALA A 194 0.96 5.85 0.67
CA ALA A 194 -0.31 5.31 0.21
C ALA A 194 -0.39 5.35 -1.33
N MET A 195 -0.92 4.29 -1.92
CA MET A 195 -1.29 4.28 -3.33
C MET A 195 -2.68 4.89 -3.45
N LEU A 196 -2.75 6.08 -4.06
CA LEU A 196 -3.99 6.82 -4.22
C LEU A 196 -4.73 6.41 -5.48
N THR A 197 -6.04 6.24 -5.36
CA THR A 197 -6.96 6.25 -6.50
C THR A 197 -7.58 7.64 -6.59
N LEU A 198 -7.36 8.29 -7.74
CA LEU A 198 -7.70 9.68 -7.97
C LEU A 198 -8.88 9.79 -8.94
N ALA A 199 -9.80 10.72 -8.67
CA ALA A 199 -10.84 11.12 -9.61
C ALA A 199 -10.51 12.52 -10.16
N TYR A 200 -10.56 12.68 -11.48
CA TYR A 200 -10.24 13.94 -12.16
C TYR A 200 -11.29 14.28 -13.20
N ILE A 201 -11.40 15.57 -13.54
CA ILE A 201 -12.29 16.06 -14.59
C ILE A 201 -11.46 16.32 -15.84
N THR A 202 -11.96 15.86 -16.99
CA THR A 202 -11.29 16.15 -18.26
C THR A 202 -11.56 17.60 -18.69
N SER A 203 -10.55 18.27 -19.26
CA SER A 203 -10.65 19.65 -19.77
C SER A 203 -11.75 19.82 -20.82
N ILE A 204 -12.01 18.77 -21.61
CA ILE A 204 -13.04 18.71 -22.65
C ILE A 204 -14.46 18.44 -22.13
N SER A 205 -14.64 18.14 -20.84
CA SER A 205 -15.97 17.88 -20.27
C SER A 205 -16.88 19.11 -20.40
N LYS A 206 -18.11 18.90 -20.86
CA LYS A 206 -19.17 19.91 -20.87
C LYS A 206 -19.97 19.97 -19.56
N HIS A 207 -19.72 19.03 -18.64
CA HIS A 207 -20.49 18.84 -17.39
C HIS A 207 -19.58 18.93 -16.17
N LYS A 208 -18.74 19.97 -16.09
CA LYS A 208 -17.69 20.09 -15.06
C LYS A 208 -18.26 20.21 -13.64
N ASP A 209 -19.32 21.00 -13.46
CA ASP A 209 -20.00 21.12 -12.16
C ASP A 209 -20.58 19.79 -11.68
N ALA A 210 -21.40 19.13 -12.50
CA ALA A 210 -21.97 17.83 -12.14
C ALA A 210 -20.90 16.75 -11.91
N ALA A 211 -19.81 16.76 -12.69
CA ALA A 211 -18.68 15.86 -12.46
C ALA A 211 -17.98 16.15 -11.12
N PHE A 212 -17.84 17.41 -10.73
CA PHE A 212 -17.27 17.77 -9.44
C PHE A 212 -18.17 17.35 -8.28
N GLU A 213 -19.48 17.53 -8.38
CA GLU A 213 -20.44 17.04 -7.38
C GLU A 213 -20.33 15.52 -7.18
N ALA A 214 -20.16 14.75 -8.26
CA ALA A 214 -19.92 13.32 -8.17
C ALA A 214 -18.61 12.98 -7.45
N ILE A 215 -17.52 13.71 -7.75
CA ILE A 215 -16.24 13.55 -7.05
C ILE A 215 -16.38 13.91 -5.57
N ALA A 216 -17.06 15.01 -5.25
CA ALA A 216 -17.32 15.43 -3.88
C ALA A 216 -18.12 14.36 -3.11
N TYR A 217 -19.15 13.79 -3.72
CA TYR A 217 -19.92 12.68 -3.16
C TYR A 217 -19.06 11.43 -2.91
N MET A 218 -18.15 11.07 -3.83
CA MET A 218 -17.20 9.96 -3.62
C MET A 218 -16.30 10.18 -2.40
N THR A 219 -16.14 11.42 -1.92
CA THR A 219 -15.38 11.74 -0.70
C THR A 219 -16.26 12.04 0.52
N SER A 220 -17.58 11.84 0.41
CA SER A 220 -18.52 11.99 1.52
C SER A 220 -18.38 10.85 2.52
N ASP A 221 -18.68 11.10 3.80
CA ASP A 221 -18.66 10.07 4.84
C ASP A 221 -19.62 8.93 4.53
N GLU A 222 -20.75 9.19 3.87
CA GLU A 222 -21.70 8.17 3.41
C GLU A 222 -21.05 7.20 2.42
N TYR A 223 -20.47 7.72 1.33
CA TYR A 223 -19.79 6.90 0.34
C TYR A 223 -18.57 6.20 0.93
N GLN A 224 -17.77 6.95 1.71
CA GLN A 224 -16.55 6.44 2.33
C GLN A 224 -16.84 5.34 3.35
N MET A 225 -17.92 5.45 4.12
CA MET A 225 -18.42 4.41 5.01
C MET A 225 -18.75 3.13 4.23
N ASN A 226 -19.46 3.26 3.10
CA ASN A 226 -19.83 2.12 2.28
C ASN A 226 -18.60 1.37 1.72
N ILE A 227 -17.62 2.08 1.15
CA ILE A 227 -16.40 1.43 0.64
C ILE A 227 -15.53 0.85 1.76
N SER A 228 -15.50 1.50 2.93
CA SER A 228 -14.71 1.06 4.07
C SER A 228 -15.24 -0.26 4.62
N LYS A 229 -16.54 -0.35 4.90
CA LYS A 229 -17.23 -1.56 5.40
C LYS A 229 -16.95 -2.80 4.56
N GLN A 230 -16.95 -2.64 3.24
CA GLN A 230 -16.73 -3.72 2.28
C GLN A 230 -15.24 -3.99 1.99
N ALA A 231 -14.34 -3.17 2.55
CA ALA A 231 -12.91 -3.13 2.22
C ALA A 231 -12.66 -2.97 0.72
N LEU A 232 -13.43 -2.12 0.03
CA LEU A 232 -13.17 -1.78 -1.37
C LEU A 232 -11.95 -0.84 -1.51
N GLY A 233 -11.48 -0.28 -0.41
CA GLY A 233 -10.27 0.50 -0.26
C GLY A 233 -10.26 1.24 1.07
N LEU A 234 -9.09 1.72 1.50
CA LEU A 234 -9.02 2.54 2.72
C LEU A 234 -9.63 3.92 2.45
N PRO A 235 -10.41 4.45 3.41
CA PRO A 235 -11.06 5.73 3.25
C PRO A 235 -10.03 6.86 3.24
N VAL A 236 -10.33 7.92 2.50
CA VAL A 236 -9.50 9.15 2.40
C VAL A 236 -9.96 10.25 3.35
N VAL A 237 -11.04 10.02 4.11
CA VAL A 237 -11.57 10.97 5.09
C VAL A 237 -10.99 10.74 6.47
N LYS A 238 -10.90 11.81 7.27
CA LYS A 238 -10.41 11.77 8.64
C LYS A 238 -11.39 11.16 9.65
N THR A 239 -12.67 11.00 9.27
CA THR A 239 -13.73 10.53 10.16
C THR A 239 -13.39 9.16 10.75
N GLN A 240 -13.13 9.11 12.06
CA GLN A 240 -12.65 7.89 12.72
C GLN A 240 -13.63 6.73 12.59
N ALA A 241 -14.93 6.98 12.74
CA ALA A 241 -15.95 5.94 12.57
C ALA A 241 -15.93 5.28 11.17
N VAL A 242 -15.53 6.04 10.13
CA VAL A 242 -15.37 5.50 8.77
C VAL A 242 -14.14 4.60 8.68
N LYS A 243 -13.03 4.99 9.33
CA LYS A 243 -11.80 4.18 9.39
C LYS A 243 -12.00 2.88 10.18
N ASP A 244 -12.63 2.98 11.35
CA ASP A 244 -12.91 1.85 12.23
C ASP A 244 -13.86 0.84 11.59
N ALA A 245 -14.67 1.27 10.61
CA ALA A 245 -15.56 0.40 9.87
C ALA A 245 -14.86 -0.43 8.79
N PHE A 246 -13.53 -0.31 8.60
CA PHE A 246 -12.85 -1.00 7.51
C PHE A 246 -13.00 -2.53 7.59
N GLY A 247 -13.57 -3.11 6.54
CA GLY A 247 -13.71 -4.55 6.36
C GLY A 247 -14.75 -5.24 7.25
N ILE A 248 -15.53 -4.52 8.06
CA ILE A 248 -16.48 -5.13 9.02
C ILE A 248 -17.57 -5.96 8.32
N GLU A 249 -17.94 -5.61 7.08
CA GLU A 249 -18.92 -6.34 6.25
C GLU A 249 -18.24 -7.26 5.23
N ASN A 250 -16.91 -7.32 5.20
CA ASN A 250 -16.18 -8.22 4.31
C ASN A 250 -15.97 -9.58 5.00
N PRO A 251 -16.62 -10.67 4.55
CA PRO A 251 -16.50 -11.99 5.18
C PRO A 251 -15.07 -12.57 5.07
N ASN A 252 -14.27 -12.12 4.10
CA ASN A 252 -12.91 -12.63 3.88
C ASN A 252 -11.88 -12.04 4.85
N LEU A 253 -12.26 -10.97 5.58
CA LEU A 253 -11.38 -10.24 6.50
C LEU A 253 -11.75 -10.46 7.96
N GLN A 254 -12.77 -11.28 8.25
CA GLN A 254 -13.18 -11.57 9.62
C GLN A 254 -12.06 -12.25 10.41
N GLY A 255 -11.74 -11.70 11.57
CA GLY A 255 -10.68 -12.21 12.46
C GLY A 255 -9.25 -11.90 12.00
N LYS A 256 -9.05 -11.12 10.91
CA LYS A 256 -7.71 -10.64 10.51
C LYS A 256 -7.30 -9.43 11.36
N ASN A 257 -5.99 -9.20 11.50
CA ASN A 257 -5.44 -8.04 12.21
C ASN A 257 -5.56 -6.73 11.42
N LEU A 258 -6.77 -6.29 11.08
CA LEU A 258 -6.99 -5.11 10.23
C LEU A 258 -6.54 -3.79 10.87
N LYS A 259 -6.39 -3.76 12.21
CA LYS A 259 -5.93 -2.57 12.94
C LYS A 259 -4.53 -2.12 12.52
N SER A 260 -3.72 -3.02 11.95
CA SER A 260 -2.38 -2.65 11.47
C SER A 260 -2.39 -1.84 10.17
N LEU A 261 -3.56 -1.60 9.57
CA LEU A 261 -3.73 -0.80 8.34
C LEU A 261 -4.20 0.65 8.60
N THR A 262 -4.68 0.95 9.80
CA THR A 262 -5.45 2.18 10.12
C THR A 262 -4.85 2.98 11.25
#